data_AF-A0AAU3GNU4-F1
#
_entry.id   AF-A0AAU3GNU4-F1
#
_cell.length_a   1.000
_cell.length_b   1.000
_cell.length_c   1.000
_cell.angle_alpha   90.00
_cell.angle_beta   90.00
_cell.angle_gamma   90.00
#
_symmetry.space_group_name_H-M   'P 1'
#
loop_
_entity.id
_entity.type
_entity.pdbx_description
1 polymer ?
#
loop_
_entity_poly.entity_id
_entity_poly.type
_entity_poly.pdbx_seq_one_letter_code
_entity_poly.pdbx_strand_id
1 'polypeptide(L)'
;MVINEDGYDTDPPVIKKMSGMSLNELIEMLRGAETLGLGVRVANYTSPDSNLTGSYTDSWELTLLEDVPLQKADEEDVARAERS
;
A
#
# COMPACT_ATOMS: atom_id res chain seq x y z
N MET A 1 -21.53 -2.87 -10.50
CA MET A 1 -20.53 -2.41 -9.52
C MET A 1 -20.04 -3.65 -8.83
N VAL A 2 -18.79 -4.03 -9.10
CA VAL A 2 -18.22 -5.31 -8.63
C VAL A 2 -17.34 -4.98 -7.45
N ILE A 3 -17.84 -5.27 -6.26
CA ILE A 3 -17.08 -5.10 -5.01
C ILE A 3 -16.18 -6.33 -4.92
N ASN A 4 -14.85 -6.15 -4.97
CA ASN A 4 -13.90 -7.22 -4.68
C ASN A 4 -13.84 -7.44 -3.16
N GLU A 5 -13.60 -8.68 -2.71
CA GLU A 5 -13.62 -9.11 -1.31
C GLU A 5 -12.61 -8.37 -0.38
N ASP A 6 -11.73 -7.53 -0.93
CA ASP A 6 -10.71 -6.75 -0.21
C ASP A 6 -11.15 -5.33 0.19
N GLY A 7 -12.42 -4.96 0.02
CA GLY A 7 -12.96 -3.66 0.48
C GLY A 7 -12.55 -2.44 -0.36
N TYR A 8 -11.93 -2.67 -1.53
CA TYR A 8 -11.68 -1.63 -2.52
C TYR A 8 -12.69 -1.77 -3.67
N ASP A 9 -13.59 -0.80 -3.79
CA ASP A 9 -14.61 -0.74 -4.86
C ASP A 9 -14.00 -0.32 -6.22
N THR A 10 -12.80 0.29 -6.19
CA THR A 10 -12.04 0.67 -7.40
C THR A 10 -10.54 0.57 -7.15
N ASP A 11 -9.75 0.36 -8.21
CA ASP A 11 -8.30 0.50 -8.16
C ASP A 11 -7.95 2.00 -8.13
N PRO A 12 -7.53 2.58 -6.98
CA PRO A 12 -7.19 3.99 -6.88
C PRO A 12 -6.22 4.47 -7.97
N PRO A 13 -6.40 5.69 -8.50
CA PRO A 13 -5.44 6.30 -9.40
C PRO A 13 -4.05 6.34 -8.77
N VAL A 14 -3.06 5.87 -9.53
CA VAL A 14 -1.65 5.95 -9.13
C VAL A 14 -1.16 7.37 -9.34
N ILE A 15 -0.76 8.05 -8.26
CA ILE A 15 -0.07 9.34 -8.33
C ILE A 15 1.37 9.12 -8.79
N LYS A 16 2.06 8.19 -8.12
CA LYS A 16 3.49 7.98 -8.35
C LYS A 16 3.93 6.60 -7.94
N LYS A 17 4.79 6.00 -8.78
CA LYS A 17 5.51 4.77 -8.49
C LYS A 17 7.00 5.06 -8.33
N MET A 18 7.60 4.52 -7.27
CA MET A 18 9.03 4.67 -6.94
C MET A 18 9.59 3.30 -6.59
N SER A 19 10.72 2.92 -7.17
CA SER A 19 11.30 1.58 -7.06
C SER A 19 12.78 1.67 -6.71
N GLY A 20 13.34 0.60 -6.14
CA GLY A 20 14.77 0.51 -5.85
C GLY A 20 15.20 1.25 -4.59
N MET A 21 14.27 1.55 -3.69
CA MET A 21 14.56 2.24 -2.43
C MET A 21 14.99 1.25 -1.35
N SER A 22 15.84 1.71 -0.44
CA SER A 22 16.17 1.01 0.80
C SER A 22 14.99 1.02 1.78
N LEU A 23 15.06 0.16 2.80
CA LEU A 23 14.04 0.13 3.86
C LEU A 23 13.90 1.47 4.59
N ASN A 24 15.01 2.16 4.83
CA ASN A 24 14.98 3.45 5.53
C ASN A 24 14.27 4.52 4.71
N GLU A 25 14.59 4.62 3.42
CA GLU A 25 13.92 5.54 2.50
C GLU A 25 12.41 5.23 2.40
N LEU A 26 12.04 3.95 2.33
CA LEU A 26 10.64 3.54 2.35
C LEU A 26 9.91 4.06 3.59
N ILE A 27 10.49 3.88 4.78
CA ILE A 27 9.88 4.31 6.05
C ILE A 27 9.67 5.84 6.07
N GLU A 28 10.63 6.62 5.59
CA GLU A 28 10.48 8.08 5.51
C GLU A 28 9.36 8.48 4.56
N MET A 29 9.25 7.80 3.41
CA MET A 29 8.21 8.07 2.43
C MET A 29 6.82 7.67 2.93
N LEU A 30 6.70 6.58 3.70
CA LEU A 30 5.45 6.17 4.34
C LEU A 30 4.96 7.22 5.35
N ARG A 31 5.85 7.76 6.19
CA ARG A 31 5.50 8.85 7.13
C ARG A 31 5.07 10.12 6.41
N GLY A 32 5.72 10.43 5.29
CA GLY A 32 5.32 11.54 4.42
C GLY A 32 3.94 11.33 3.82
N ALA A 33 3.67 10.14 3.29
CA ALA A 33 2.37 9.77 2.73
C ALA A 33 1.25 9.81 3.78
N GLU A 34 1.51 9.30 4.98
CA GLU A 34 0.58 9.38 6.12
C GLU A 34 0.25 10.83 6.49
N THR A 35 1.26 11.70 6.57
CA THR A 35 1.08 13.13 6.87
C THR A 35 0.22 13.84 5.81
N LEU A 36 0.30 13.37 4.57
CA LEU A 36 -0.45 13.91 3.43
C LEU A 36 -1.81 13.25 3.20
N GLY A 37 -2.15 12.20 3.98
CA GLY A 37 -3.38 11.44 3.80
C GLY A 37 -3.42 10.66 2.47
N LEU A 38 -2.28 10.20 1.97
CA LEU A 38 -2.20 9.45 0.72
C LEU A 38 -2.32 7.95 0.96
N GLY A 39 -3.03 7.26 0.06
CA GLY A 39 -3.00 5.80 0.01
C GLY A 39 -1.63 5.30 -0.45
N VAL A 40 -1.20 4.15 0.06
CA VAL A 40 0.09 3.55 -0.28
C VAL A 40 -0.02 2.06 -0.59
N ARG A 41 0.74 1.60 -1.57
CA ARG A 41 1.02 0.17 -1.81
C ARG A 41 2.51 -0.06 -1.80
N VAL A 42 2.94 -1.09 -1.08
CA VAL A 42 4.34 -1.46 -0.93
C VAL A 42 4.58 -2.82 -1.55
N ALA A 43 5.63 -2.93 -2.36
CA ALA A 43 6.15 -4.18 -2.86
C ALA A 43 7.63 -4.32 -2.48
N ASN A 44 8.09 -5.56 -2.34
CA ASN A 44 9.47 -5.90 -2.04
C ASN A 44 10.00 -6.82 -3.14
N TYR A 45 11.25 -6.58 -3.53
CA TYR A 45 11.98 -7.40 -4.49
C TYR A 45 13.35 -7.74 -3.92
N THR A 46 13.60 -9.03 -3.76
CA THR A 46 14.90 -9.56 -3.37
C THR A 46 15.63 -10.02 -4.62
N SER A 47 16.82 -9.47 -4.88
CA SER A 47 17.65 -9.82 -6.04
C SER A 47 19.02 -10.34 -5.59
N PRO A 48 19.65 -11.28 -6.32
CA PRO A 48 21.02 -11.70 -6.03
C PRO A 48 21.98 -10.52 -6.14
N ASP A 49 22.90 -10.39 -5.20
CA ASP A 49 23.94 -9.37 -5.24
C ASP A 49 24.96 -9.72 -6.32
N SER A 50 25.18 -8.82 -7.28
CA SER A 50 26.14 -9.02 -8.37
C SER A 50 27.60 -9.06 -7.89
N ASN A 51 27.89 -8.53 -6.70
CA ASN A 51 29.24 -8.40 -6.17
C ASN A 51 29.62 -9.51 -5.17
N LEU A 52 28.64 -10.25 -4.63
CA LEU A 52 28.86 -11.25 -3.58
C LEU A 52 28.09 -12.54 -3.90
N THR A 53 28.84 -13.61 -4.17
CA THR A 53 28.25 -14.93 -4.40
C THR A 53 27.56 -15.43 -3.13
N GLY A 54 26.25 -15.66 -3.20
CA GLY A 54 25.43 -16.11 -2.07
C GLY A 54 24.83 -15.00 -1.21
N SER A 55 24.98 -13.73 -1.62
CA SER A 55 24.31 -12.58 -1.01
C SER A 55 23.08 -12.16 -1.82
N TYR A 56 22.09 -11.61 -1.13
CA TYR A 56 20.87 -11.05 -1.71
C TYR A 56 20.69 -9.62 -1.21
N THR A 57 20.19 -8.74 -2.07
CA THR A 57 19.84 -7.37 -1.74
C THR A 57 18.34 -7.19 -1.85
N ASP A 58 17.74 -6.64 -0.80
CA ASP A 58 16.35 -6.24 -0.79
C ASP A 58 16.19 -4.83 -1.36
N SER A 59 15.20 -4.67 -2.21
CA SER A 59 14.78 -3.39 -2.74
C SER A 59 13.27 -3.25 -2.57
N TRP A 60 12.84 -2.04 -2.28
CA TRP A 60 11.44 -1.75 -2.05
C TRP A 60 10.88 -0.90 -3.17
N GLU A 61 9.58 -1.00 -3.35
CA GLU A 61 8.80 -0.20 -4.27
C GLU A 61 7.58 0.34 -3.55
N LEU A 62 7.37 1.65 -3.69
CA LEU A 62 6.26 2.38 -3.12
C LEU A 62 5.42 2.96 -4.27
N THR A 63 4.12 2.67 -4.22
CA THR A 63 3.13 3.30 -5.09
C THR A 63 2.24 4.20 -4.24
N LEU A 64 2.30 5.51 -4.49
CA LEU A 64 1.41 6.50 -3.93
C LEU A 64 0.12 6.53 -4.74
N LEU A 65 -0.99 6.51 -4.03
CA LEU A 65 -2.34 6.46 -4.55
C LEU A 65 -3.05 7.76 -4.17
N GLU A 66 -3.90 8.24 -5.07
CA GLU A 66 -4.86 9.29 -4.71
C GLU A 66 -5.74 8.77 -3.56
N ASP A 67 -5.99 9.63 -2.57
CA ASP A 67 -6.76 9.27 -1.38
C ASP A 67 -8.10 8.67 -1.82
N VAL A 68 -8.25 7.36 -1.64
CA VAL A 68 -9.55 6.71 -1.77
C VAL A 68 -10.00 6.48 -0.34
N PRO A 69 -10.90 7.31 0.19
CA PRO A 69 -11.48 7.04 1.48
C PRO A 69 -12.09 5.65 1.41
N LEU A 70 -11.72 4.79 2.37
CA LEU A 70 -12.60 3.71 2.77
C LEU A 70 -13.94 4.41 3.06
N GLN A 71 -15.00 4.06 2.32
CA GLN A 71 -16.33 4.29 2.88
C GLN A 71 -16.24 3.66 4.27
N LYS A 72 -16.35 4.48 5.33
CA LYS A 72 -16.65 3.96 6.65
C LYS A 72 -17.81 3.02 6.39
N ALA A 73 -17.65 1.73 6.71
CA ALA A 73 -18.76 0.80 6.68
C ALA A 73 -19.92 1.56 7.28
N ASP A 74 -20.95 1.81 6.46
CA ASP A 74 -22.12 2.56 6.89
C ASP A 74 -22.50 1.96 8.23
N GLU A 75 -22.71 2.79 9.27
CA GLU A 75 -22.99 2.33 10.62
C GLU A 75 -24.21 1.36 10.67
N GLU A 76 -24.93 1.19 9.56
CA GLU A 76 -25.95 0.17 9.31
C GLU A 76 -25.45 -1.29 9.20
N ASP A 77 -24.22 -1.57 8.73
CA ASP A 77 -23.75 -2.97 8.60
C ASP A 77 -23.25 -3.56 9.93
N VAL A 78 -22.69 -2.73 10.81
CA VAL A 78 -22.33 -3.14 12.19
C VAL A 78 -23.58 -3.39 13.02
N ALA A 79 -24.63 -2.58 12.84
CA ALA A 79 -25.90 -2.72 13.55
C ALA A 79 -26.69 -4.00 13.16
N ARG A 80 -26.44 -4.55 11.97
CA ARG A 80 -27.05 -5.82 11.52
C ARG A 80 -26.31 -7.04 12.08
N ALA A 81 -24.99 -6.97 12.24
CA ALA A 81 -24.17 -8.06 12.77
C ALA A 81 -24.43 -8.33 14.26
N GLU A 82 -24.83 -7.32 15.04
CA GLU A 82 -25.15 -7.50 16.48
C GLU A 82 -26.61 -7.92 16.76
N ARG A 83 -27.42 -8.18 15.73
CA ARG A 83 -28.83 -8.60 15.87
C ARG A 83 -29.16 -9.98 15.27
N SER A 84 -28.16 -10.75 14.84
CA SER A 84 -28.34 -12.12 14.34
C SER A 84 -27.85 -13.17 15.33
#